data_AF-A0A833EHL5-F1
#
_entry.id   AF-A0A833EHL5-F1
#
_cell.length_a   1.000
_cell.length_b   1.000
_cell.length_c   1.000
_cell.angle_alpha   90.00
_cell.angle_beta   90.00
_cell.angle_gamma   90.00
#
_symmetry.space_group_name_H-M   'P 1'
#
loop_
_entity.id
_entity.type
_entity.pdbx_description
1 polymer ?
#
loop_
_entity_poly.entity_id
_entity_poly.type
_entity_poly.pdbx_seq_one_letter_code
_entity_poly.pdbx_strand_id
1 'polypeptide(L)'
;MVELVEAKTVPACREALEKITENDIYELFRQFIKVEKYSVKRGRLEIVYVHRLNEFTKKRIKLKLECEKKRSEIIARGKGDINVELVVKCSREDEVAIGLTVYGKAEKYIGRKQVEEFVKKLLELVESKAPKIARVTPTPSETPAAPSTPTASAIATVVPGKRELDCVTRLFTAGLKVDENLSRNIPINYHPMASTSGRLVEDGTASVDVLDLSMYKSNHDIRIVCGDIFVESVRVGEKVGVYYRNYATNEEAFGEAAVEKARDRICRKGVEVSYLVIELPP
;
A
#
# COMPACT_ATOMS: atom_id res chain seq x y z
N MET A 1 4.44 -6.92 15.28
CA MET A 1 3.49 -6.75 14.17
C MET A 1 3.99 -7.61 13.03
N VAL A 2 3.12 -8.38 12.39
CA VAL A 2 3.48 -9.19 11.21
C VAL A 2 2.87 -8.52 9.99
N GLU A 3 3.73 -8.03 9.11
CA GLU A 3 3.33 -7.41 7.84
C GLU A 3 4.01 -8.19 6.72
N LEU A 4 3.24 -8.51 5.69
CA LEU A 4 3.74 -9.13 4.49
C LEU A 4 3.08 -8.48 3.28
N VAL A 5 3.92 -8.05 2.34
CA VAL A 5 3.49 -7.52 1.04
C VAL A 5 4.09 -8.41 -0.04
N GLU A 6 3.23 -8.96 -0.89
CA GLU A 6 3.64 -9.73 -2.06
C GLU A 6 3.01 -9.11 -3.31
N ALA A 7 3.81 -8.92 -4.35
CA ALA A 7 3.38 -8.34 -5.61
C ALA A 7 3.67 -9.30 -6.77
N LYS A 8 2.72 -9.42 -7.70
CA LYS A 8 2.86 -10.27 -8.89
C LYS A 8 2.01 -9.76 -10.03
N THR A 9 2.53 -9.87 -11.25
CA THR A 9 1.75 -9.61 -12.47
C THR A 9 0.70 -10.70 -12.67
N VAL A 10 -0.57 -10.31 -12.66
CA VAL A 10 -1.72 -11.17 -12.94
C VAL A 10 -2.58 -10.48 -14.01
N PRO A 11 -2.58 -10.99 -15.25
CA PRO A 11 -3.31 -10.36 -16.35
C PRO A 11 -4.79 -10.17 -16.03
N ALA A 12 -5.35 -9.01 -16.41
CA ALA A 12 -6.72 -8.63 -16.11
C ALA A 12 -7.10 -8.75 -14.61
N CYS A 13 -6.17 -8.37 -13.71
CA CYS A 13 -6.41 -8.55 -12.28
C CYS A 13 -7.62 -7.79 -11.74
N ARG A 14 -8.06 -6.71 -12.39
CA ARG A 14 -9.28 -5.98 -11.98
C ARG A 14 -10.51 -6.85 -12.10
N GLU A 15 -10.64 -7.53 -13.23
CA GLU A 15 -11.74 -8.48 -13.46
C GLU A 15 -11.65 -9.69 -12.52
N ALA A 16 -10.44 -10.12 -12.19
CA ALA A 16 -10.22 -11.16 -11.19
C ALA A 16 -10.74 -10.73 -9.82
N LEU A 17 -10.38 -9.52 -9.36
CA LEU A 17 -10.85 -8.97 -8.08
C LEU A 17 -12.36 -8.76 -8.06
N GLU A 18 -12.96 -8.31 -9.16
CA GLU A 18 -14.42 -8.22 -9.30
C GLU A 18 -15.13 -9.58 -9.12
N LYS A 19 -14.47 -10.71 -9.40
CA LYS A 19 -15.03 -12.06 -9.22
C LYS A 19 -14.78 -12.68 -7.85
N ILE A 20 -13.92 -12.10 -7.03
CA ILE A 20 -13.66 -12.58 -5.67
C ILE A 20 -14.81 -12.14 -4.76
N THR A 21 -15.46 -13.11 -4.13
CA THR A 21 -16.58 -12.88 -3.20
C THR A 21 -16.10 -12.90 -1.76
N GLU A 22 -16.90 -12.36 -0.84
CA GLU A 22 -16.67 -12.48 0.60
C GLU A 22 -16.63 -13.95 1.04
N ASN A 23 -17.35 -14.82 0.33
CA ASN A 23 -17.29 -16.26 0.57
C ASN A 23 -15.92 -16.83 0.16
N ASP A 24 -15.33 -16.41 -0.96
CA ASP A 24 -13.97 -16.86 -1.33
C ASP A 24 -12.93 -16.43 -0.26
N ILE A 25 -13.07 -15.22 0.29
CA ILE A 25 -12.23 -14.72 1.39
C ILE A 25 -12.44 -15.57 2.65
N TYR A 26 -13.68 -15.86 3.02
CA TYR A 26 -14.01 -16.77 4.12
C TYR A 26 -13.39 -18.17 3.94
N GLU A 27 -13.50 -18.72 2.73
CA GLU A 27 -12.98 -20.03 2.35
C GLU A 27 -11.45 -20.11 2.43
N LEU A 28 -10.76 -18.99 2.24
CA LEU A 28 -9.34 -18.88 2.58
C LEU A 28 -9.16 -18.86 4.10
N PHE A 29 -9.80 -17.95 4.82
CA PHE A 29 -9.65 -17.83 6.28
C PHE A 29 -9.91 -19.16 7.01
N ARG A 30 -10.93 -19.93 6.63
CA ARG A 30 -11.25 -21.21 7.29
C ARG A 30 -10.15 -22.27 7.18
N GLN A 31 -9.24 -22.15 6.19
CA GLN A 31 -8.09 -23.06 6.06
C GLN A 31 -7.00 -22.75 7.09
N PHE A 32 -6.94 -21.52 7.59
CA PHE A 32 -5.88 -21.04 8.48
C PHE A 32 -6.33 -20.93 9.93
N ILE A 33 -7.62 -20.68 10.17
CA ILE A 33 -8.20 -20.56 11.51
C ILE A 33 -9.37 -21.53 11.67
N LYS A 34 -9.47 -22.15 12.85
CA LYS A 34 -10.58 -23.04 13.18
C LYS A 34 -11.86 -22.25 13.46
N VAL A 35 -12.61 -21.99 12.40
CA VAL A 35 -13.88 -21.27 12.46
C VAL A 35 -14.94 -22.11 13.18
N GLU A 36 -15.60 -21.51 14.17
CA GLU A 36 -16.75 -22.08 14.89
C GLU A 36 -18.07 -21.56 14.32
N LYS A 37 -18.11 -20.30 13.89
CA LYS A 37 -19.28 -19.68 13.28
C LYS A 37 -18.85 -18.62 12.28
N TYR A 38 -19.54 -18.51 11.15
CA TYR A 38 -19.39 -17.37 10.25
C TYR A 38 -20.76 -16.80 9.87
N SER A 39 -20.77 -15.55 9.46
CA SER A 39 -21.96 -14.87 8.94
C SER A 39 -21.54 -13.82 7.93
N VAL A 40 -22.18 -13.80 6.77
CA VAL A 40 -22.02 -12.73 5.77
C VAL A 40 -23.29 -11.87 5.80
N LYS A 41 -23.15 -10.56 6.05
CA LYS A 41 -24.26 -9.59 6.06
C LYS A 41 -23.82 -8.28 5.45
N ARG A 42 -24.40 -7.88 4.30
CA ARG A 42 -24.22 -6.56 3.67
C ARG A 42 -22.73 -6.12 3.57
N GLY A 43 -21.88 -6.95 2.95
CA GLY A 43 -20.43 -6.66 2.83
C GLY A 43 -19.62 -6.84 4.12
N ARG A 44 -20.24 -7.31 5.21
CA ARG A 44 -19.52 -7.67 6.44
C ARG A 44 -19.43 -9.19 6.58
N LEU A 45 -18.21 -9.67 6.84
CA LEU A 45 -17.90 -11.06 7.10
C LEU A 45 -17.53 -11.19 8.59
N GLU A 46 -18.46 -11.69 9.40
CA GLU A 46 -18.17 -11.99 10.82
C GLU A 46 -17.68 -13.43 10.94
N ILE A 47 -16.47 -13.63 11.49
CA ILE A 47 -15.86 -14.95 11.72
C ILE A 47 -15.58 -15.11 13.22
N VAL A 48 -16.28 -16.03 13.87
CA VAL A 48 -15.94 -16.46 15.24
C VAL A 48 -15.10 -17.72 15.13
N TYR A 49 -13.89 -17.69 15.67
CA TYR A 49 -12.98 -18.84 15.60
C TYR A 49 -12.46 -19.19 17.00
N VAL A 50 -12.21 -20.47 17.25
CA VAL A 50 -11.79 -20.95 18.57
C VAL A 50 -10.30 -21.20 18.54
N HIS A 51 -9.55 -20.43 19.33
CA HIS A 51 -8.14 -20.68 19.51
C HIS A 51 -7.94 -21.56 20.76
N ARG A 52 -7.35 -22.74 20.56
CA ARG A 52 -6.92 -23.60 21.67
C ARG A 52 -5.52 -23.17 22.06
N LEU A 53 -5.40 -22.60 23.25
CA LEU A 53 -4.10 -22.27 23.83
C LEU A 53 -3.41 -23.55 24.35
N ASN A 54 -4.21 -24.53 24.80
CA ASN A 54 -3.79 -25.80 25.38
C ASN A 54 -4.92 -26.84 25.23
N GLU A 55 -4.71 -28.11 25.62
CA GLU A 55 -5.75 -29.16 25.60
C GLU A 55 -6.98 -28.84 26.49
N PHE A 56 -6.77 -28.07 27.56
CA PHE A 56 -7.80 -27.79 28.59
C PHE A 56 -8.41 -26.39 28.51
N THR A 57 -7.81 -25.46 27.75
CA THR A 57 -8.21 -24.05 27.68
C THR A 57 -8.60 -23.67 26.26
N LYS A 58 -9.92 -23.65 26.01
CA LYS A 58 -10.51 -23.14 24.78
C LYS A 58 -10.82 -21.66 24.96
N LYS A 59 -10.04 -20.79 24.32
CA LYS A 59 -10.38 -19.36 24.24
C LYS A 59 -11.11 -19.10 22.94
N ARG A 60 -12.37 -18.66 23.04
CA ARG A 60 -13.11 -18.15 21.88
C ARG A 60 -12.55 -16.80 21.51
N ILE A 61 -12.10 -16.66 20.26
CA ILE A 61 -11.54 -15.43 19.72
C ILE A 61 -12.49 -14.95 18.61
N LYS A 62 -12.99 -13.72 18.72
CA LYS A 62 -13.90 -13.17 17.71
C LYS A 62 -13.12 -12.28 16.75
N LEU A 63 -13.26 -12.55 15.45
CA LEU A 63 -12.72 -11.75 14.36
C LEU A 63 -13.86 -11.22 13.49
N LYS A 64 -14.12 -9.93 13.56
CA LYS A 64 -15.13 -9.30 12.68
C LYS A 64 -14.42 -8.64 11.52
N LEU A 65 -14.56 -9.19 10.31
CA LEU A 65 -14.01 -8.62 9.09
C LEU A 65 -15.08 -7.74 8.43
N GLU A 66 -14.74 -6.46 8.25
CA GLU A 66 -15.49 -5.58 7.35
C GLU A 66 -14.80 -5.62 6.00
N CYS A 67 -15.48 -6.17 5.00
CA CYS A 67 -14.96 -6.30 3.65
C CYS A 67 -15.48 -5.14 2.80
N GLU A 68 -14.60 -4.24 2.42
CA GLU A 68 -14.88 -3.19 1.46
C GLU A 68 -14.32 -3.62 0.11
N LYS A 69 -15.21 -3.78 -0.87
CA LYS A 69 -14.83 -4.16 -2.22
C LYS A 69 -15.02 -2.99 -3.17
N LYS A 70 -13.95 -2.67 -3.88
CA LYS A 70 -13.94 -1.74 -5.02
C LYS A 70 -13.53 -2.49 -6.27
N ARG A 71 -13.57 -1.78 -7.40
CA ARG A 71 -13.29 -2.34 -8.72
C ARG A 71 -11.88 -2.93 -8.87
N SER A 72 -10.89 -2.30 -8.24
CA SER A 72 -9.48 -2.66 -8.32
C SER A 72 -8.88 -2.97 -6.95
N GLU A 73 -9.71 -3.12 -5.93
CA GLU A 73 -9.25 -3.22 -4.55
C GLU A 73 -10.23 -4.04 -3.69
N ILE A 74 -9.68 -4.89 -2.82
CA ILE A 74 -10.41 -5.56 -1.75
C ILE A 74 -9.70 -5.19 -0.45
N ILE A 75 -10.44 -4.58 0.48
CA ILE A 75 -9.95 -4.29 1.83
C ILE A 75 -10.77 -5.13 2.80
N ALA A 76 -10.14 -5.94 3.65
CA ALA A 76 -10.81 -6.60 4.76
C ALA A 76 -10.19 -6.17 6.09
N ARG A 77 -10.99 -5.47 6.91
CA ARG A 77 -10.54 -4.95 8.21
C ARG A 77 -11.16 -5.75 9.35
N GLY A 78 -10.31 -6.46 10.07
CA GLY A 78 -10.60 -7.23 11.27
C GLY A 78 -10.55 -6.38 12.52
N LYS A 79 -11.64 -6.34 13.29
CA LYS A 79 -11.67 -5.76 14.65
C LYS A 79 -12.10 -6.81 15.68
N GLY A 80 -11.41 -6.85 16.82
CA GLY A 80 -11.78 -7.73 17.94
C GLY A 80 -10.59 -8.12 18.81
N ASP A 81 -10.59 -9.37 19.28
CA ASP A 81 -9.43 -9.96 19.96
C ASP A 81 -8.22 -10.10 19.02
N ILE A 82 -8.50 -10.16 17.73
CA ILE A 82 -7.54 -10.07 16.63
C ILE A 82 -7.85 -8.87 15.76
N ASN A 83 -6.81 -8.08 15.48
CA ASN A 83 -6.87 -7.04 14.47
C ASN A 83 -6.04 -7.47 13.27
N VAL A 84 -6.67 -7.42 12.10
CA VAL A 84 -6.08 -7.83 10.82
C VAL A 84 -6.48 -6.78 9.79
N GLU A 85 -5.56 -6.41 8.92
CA GLU A 85 -5.88 -5.64 7.73
C GLU A 85 -5.35 -6.39 6.52
N LEU A 86 -6.27 -6.78 5.63
CA LEU A 86 -5.96 -7.36 4.34
C LEU A 86 -6.26 -6.32 3.28
N VAL A 87 -5.30 -6.08 2.41
CA VAL A 87 -5.43 -5.20 1.25
C VAL A 87 -5.00 -5.99 0.03
N VAL A 88 -5.88 -6.12 -0.96
CA VAL A 88 -5.54 -6.64 -2.29
C VAL A 88 -5.80 -5.54 -3.29
N LYS A 89 -4.77 -5.07 -3.98
CA LYS A 89 -4.87 -4.01 -4.99
C LYS A 89 -4.39 -4.53 -6.33
N CYS A 90 -5.07 -4.11 -7.39
CA CYS A 90 -4.65 -4.32 -8.76
C CYS A 90 -4.28 -2.97 -9.39
N SER A 91 -3.05 -2.88 -9.92
CA SER A 91 -2.51 -1.68 -10.54
C SER A 91 -3.10 -1.42 -11.94
N ARG A 92 -2.56 -0.44 -12.68
CA ARG A 92 -2.88 -0.23 -14.10
C ARG A 92 -2.15 -1.18 -15.03
N GLU A 93 -1.06 -1.78 -14.56
CA GLU A 93 -0.17 -2.65 -15.34
C GLU A 93 -0.45 -4.13 -15.06
N ASP A 94 -1.67 -4.44 -14.61
CA ASP A 94 -2.08 -5.79 -14.21
C ASP A 94 -1.19 -6.40 -13.11
N GLU A 95 -0.65 -5.58 -12.22
CA GLU A 95 0.08 -6.04 -11.04
C GLU A 95 -0.84 -6.12 -9.83
N VAL A 96 -0.88 -7.29 -9.20
CA VAL A 96 -1.60 -7.51 -7.95
C VAL A 96 -0.62 -7.38 -6.80
N ALA A 97 -0.91 -6.46 -5.88
CA ALA A 97 -0.24 -6.34 -4.60
C ALA A 97 -1.17 -6.80 -3.48
N ILE A 98 -0.71 -7.75 -2.67
CA ILE A 98 -1.41 -8.27 -1.50
C ILE A 98 -0.61 -7.87 -0.26
N GLY A 99 -1.22 -7.05 0.61
CA GLY A 99 -0.73 -6.74 1.94
C GLY A 99 -1.58 -7.43 3.01
N LEU A 100 -0.96 -8.18 3.92
CA LEU A 100 -1.60 -8.67 5.14
C LEU A 100 -0.85 -8.17 6.37
N THR A 101 -1.55 -7.41 7.21
CA THR A 101 -1.02 -6.87 8.45
C THR A 101 -1.79 -7.47 9.63
N VAL A 102 -1.08 -8.16 10.52
CA VAL A 102 -1.62 -8.74 11.75
C VAL A 102 -0.99 -8.02 12.94
N TYR A 103 -1.84 -7.47 13.82
CA TYR A 103 -1.37 -6.63 14.93
C TYR A 103 -2.16 -6.80 16.22
N GLY A 104 -1.58 -6.33 17.32
CA GLY A 104 -2.12 -6.47 18.68
C GLY A 104 -1.90 -7.87 19.26
N LYS A 105 -2.85 -8.37 20.06
CA LYS A 105 -2.75 -9.69 20.71
C LYS A 105 -2.73 -10.85 19.71
N ALA A 106 -3.15 -10.60 18.46
CA ALA A 106 -3.18 -11.53 17.34
C ALA A 106 -1.82 -12.11 16.94
N GLU A 107 -0.76 -11.31 17.06
CA GLU A 107 0.61 -11.71 16.69
C GLU A 107 1.11 -12.91 17.50
N LYS A 108 0.57 -13.11 18.71
CA LYS A 108 0.88 -14.26 19.55
C LYS A 108 0.19 -15.55 19.08
N TYR A 109 -0.80 -15.45 18.19
CA TYR A 109 -1.66 -16.54 17.77
C TYR A 109 -1.53 -16.88 16.29
N ILE A 110 -1.09 -15.92 15.47
CA ILE A 110 -0.88 -16.07 14.03
C ILE A 110 0.60 -15.86 13.76
N GLY A 111 1.29 -16.94 13.39
CA GLY A 111 2.72 -16.90 13.08
C GLY A 111 3.01 -16.37 11.68
N ARG A 112 4.22 -15.83 11.47
CA ARG A 112 4.69 -15.32 10.17
C ARG A 112 4.51 -16.33 9.02
N LYS A 113 4.84 -17.60 9.23
CA LYS A 113 4.65 -18.67 8.23
C LYS A 113 3.19 -18.85 7.80
N GLN A 114 2.24 -18.67 8.72
CA GLN A 114 0.82 -18.76 8.41
C GLN A 114 0.35 -17.55 7.59
N VAL A 115 0.91 -16.36 7.87
CA VAL A 115 0.67 -15.15 7.07
C VAL A 115 1.23 -15.30 5.66
N GLU A 116 2.46 -15.82 5.52
CA GLU A 116 3.08 -16.10 4.22
C GLU A 116 2.26 -17.09 3.38
N GLU A 117 1.82 -18.19 3.98
CA GLU A 117 0.97 -19.16 3.29
C GLU A 117 -0.42 -18.57 2.93
N PHE A 118 -0.98 -17.71 3.78
CA PHE A 118 -2.24 -17.02 3.50
C PHE A 118 -2.13 -16.10 2.28
N VAL A 119 -1.11 -15.24 2.25
CA VAL A 119 -0.87 -14.30 1.15
C VAL A 119 -0.65 -15.06 -0.16
N LYS A 120 0.13 -16.14 -0.13
CA LYS A 120 0.35 -16.98 -1.31
C LYS A 120 -0.95 -17.60 -1.84
N LYS A 121 -1.79 -18.20 -0.99
CA LYS A 121 -3.07 -18.79 -1.43
C LYS A 121 -4.06 -17.73 -1.93
N LEU A 122 -4.01 -16.54 -1.37
CA LEU A 122 -4.83 -15.43 -1.85
C LEU A 122 -4.36 -14.97 -3.25
N LEU A 123 -3.05 -14.95 -3.49
CA LEU A 123 -2.50 -14.70 -4.82
C LEU A 123 -2.95 -15.76 -5.83
N GLU A 124 -2.85 -17.04 -5.47
CA GLU A 124 -3.34 -18.16 -6.28
C GLU A 124 -4.85 -18.06 -6.55
N LEU A 125 -5.65 -17.58 -5.59
CA LEU A 125 -7.07 -17.31 -5.79
C LEU A 125 -7.27 -16.21 -6.83
N VAL A 126 -6.54 -15.09 -6.75
CA VAL A 126 -6.64 -14.00 -7.74
C VAL A 126 -6.29 -14.54 -9.14
N GLU A 127 -5.21 -15.31 -9.27
CA GLU A 127 -4.82 -15.95 -10.53
C GLU A 127 -5.90 -16.90 -11.06
N SER A 128 -6.53 -17.69 -10.20
CA SER A 128 -7.59 -18.63 -10.61
C SER A 128 -8.85 -17.94 -11.13
N LYS A 129 -9.11 -16.70 -10.69
CA LYS A 129 -10.27 -15.89 -11.10
C LYS A 129 -9.95 -14.98 -12.29
N ALA A 130 -8.67 -14.79 -12.60
CA ALA A 130 -8.24 -14.08 -13.79
C ALA A 130 -8.74 -14.80 -15.05
N PRO A 131 -9.27 -14.06 -16.04
CA PRO A 131 -9.64 -14.67 -17.32
C PRO A 131 -8.38 -15.31 -17.93
N LYS A 132 -8.49 -16.55 -18.39
CA LYS A 132 -7.42 -17.19 -19.16
C LYS A 132 -7.27 -16.41 -20.46
N ILE A 133 -6.30 -15.51 -20.51
CA ILE A 133 -5.89 -14.90 -21.77
C ILE A 133 -5.32 -16.05 -22.61
N ALA A 134 -6.07 -16.45 -23.64
CA ALA A 134 -5.55 -17.36 -24.63
C ALA A 134 -4.28 -16.71 -25.18
N ARG A 135 -3.12 -17.33 -24.92
CA ARG A 135 -1.88 -16.97 -25.61
C ARG A 135 -2.17 -17.14 -27.10
N VAL A 136 -2.39 -16.04 -27.81
CA VAL A 136 -2.42 -16.03 -29.26
C VAL A 136 -1.06 -16.57 -29.67
N THR A 137 -1.08 -17.79 -30.17
CA THR A 137 0.11 -18.47 -30.69
C THR A 137 0.49 -17.69 -31.95
N PRO A 138 1.69 -17.11 -32.06
CA PRO A 138 2.06 -16.40 -33.27
C PRO A 138 2.21 -17.43 -34.39
N THR A 139 1.31 -17.39 -35.37
CA THR A 139 1.44 -18.14 -36.61
C THR A 139 2.64 -17.58 -37.39
N PRO A 140 3.62 -18.41 -37.79
CA PRO A 140 4.70 -17.96 -38.64
C PRO A 140 4.18 -17.88 -40.08
N SER A 141 4.27 -16.71 -40.71
CA SER A 141 4.37 -16.63 -42.16
C SER A 141 5.29 -15.49 -42.56
N GLU A 142 6.19 -15.87 -43.44
CA GLU A 142 7.39 -15.22 -43.94
C GLU A 142 7.08 -13.97 -44.79
N THR A 143 7.78 -12.86 -44.48
CA THR A 143 8.83 -12.20 -45.32
C THR A 143 8.41 -11.61 -46.70
N PRO A 144 9.09 -10.55 -47.27
CA PRO A 144 9.58 -9.27 -46.73
C PRO A 144 9.41 -8.04 -47.69
N ALA A 145 9.94 -6.89 -47.23
CA ALA A 145 10.49 -5.73 -47.98
C ALA A 145 9.48 -4.65 -48.44
N ALA A 146 9.71 -3.33 -48.35
CA ALA A 146 10.94 -2.53 -48.25
C ALA A 146 10.63 -1.12 -47.64
N PRO A 147 11.47 -0.06 -47.73
CA PRO A 147 12.12 0.56 -46.57
C PRO A 147 11.74 2.03 -46.28
N SER A 148 12.08 2.46 -45.06
CA SER A 148 12.51 3.82 -44.63
C SER A 148 11.70 5.06 -45.05
N THR A 149 11.12 5.76 -44.06
CA THR A 149 11.46 7.18 -43.79
C THR A 149 11.08 7.56 -42.35
N PRO A 150 11.98 8.24 -41.59
CA PRO A 150 11.64 8.84 -40.30
C PRO A 150 11.08 10.26 -40.52
N THR A 151 10.02 10.63 -39.80
CA THR A 151 9.57 12.03 -39.75
C THR A 151 9.33 12.45 -38.31
N ALA A 152 10.38 13.08 -37.78
CA ALA A 152 10.41 14.25 -36.90
C ALA A 152 9.32 14.47 -35.83
N SER A 153 9.82 14.58 -34.60
CA SER A 153 9.59 15.67 -33.64
C SER A 153 8.15 16.15 -33.40
N ALA A 154 7.61 15.78 -32.25
CA ALA A 154 6.92 16.73 -31.39
C ALA A 154 7.84 17.06 -30.20
N ILE A 155 8.65 18.09 -30.38
CA ILE A 155 9.25 18.85 -29.28
C ILE A 155 8.07 19.48 -28.54
N ALA A 156 7.70 18.93 -27.39
CA ALA A 156 6.82 19.63 -26.47
C ALA A 156 7.55 20.88 -25.99
N THR A 157 7.00 22.02 -26.38
CA THR A 157 7.48 23.37 -26.13
C THR A 157 7.77 23.56 -24.64
N VAL A 158 9.04 23.75 -24.30
CA VAL A 158 9.47 24.28 -23.01
C VAL A 158 8.83 25.65 -22.86
N VAL A 159 7.86 25.76 -21.95
CA VAL A 159 7.40 27.05 -21.44
C VAL A 159 8.47 27.52 -20.44
N PRO A 160 9.25 28.56 -20.73
CA PRO A 160 10.27 29.05 -19.82
C PRO A 160 9.56 29.86 -18.72
N GLY A 161 9.59 29.38 -17.48
CA GLY A 161 9.09 30.16 -16.35
C GLY A 161 8.71 29.40 -15.07
N LYS A 162 8.62 28.06 -15.09
CA LYS A 162 8.50 27.27 -13.85
C LYS A 162 9.88 26.73 -13.51
N ARG A 163 10.48 27.21 -12.40
CA ARG A 163 11.62 26.54 -11.78
C ARG A 163 11.22 25.08 -11.59
N GLU A 164 11.95 24.15 -12.20
CA GLU A 164 11.80 22.72 -11.85
C GLU A 164 12.02 22.63 -10.34
N LEU A 165 10.96 22.25 -9.62
CA LEU A 165 11.05 22.08 -8.18
C LEU A 165 11.99 20.91 -7.92
N ASP A 166 12.96 21.12 -7.05
CA ASP A 166 13.87 20.05 -6.65
C ASP A 166 13.07 18.90 -5.99
N CYS A 167 13.67 17.70 -5.95
CA CYS A 167 13.00 16.51 -5.42
C CYS A 167 12.50 16.68 -3.98
N VAL A 168 13.24 17.40 -3.13
CA VAL A 168 12.84 17.64 -1.73
C VAL A 168 11.58 18.49 -1.70
N THR A 169 11.54 19.54 -2.51
CA THR A 169 10.39 20.43 -2.63
C THR A 169 9.17 19.70 -3.19
N ARG A 170 9.35 18.87 -4.22
CA ARG A 170 8.26 18.07 -4.81
C ARG A 170 7.69 17.03 -3.85
N LEU A 171 8.55 16.30 -3.15
CA LEU A 171 8.13 15.13 -2.38
C LEU A 171 7.87 15.45 -0.91
N PHE A 172 8.79 16.16 -0.27
CA PHE A 172 8.81 16.23 1.20
C PHE A 172 8.27 17.55 1.73
N THR A 173 8.58 18.70 1.13
CA THR A 173 8.30 19.99 1.78
C THR A 173 7.19 20.81 1.14
N ALA A 174 6.85 20.58 -0.13
CA ALA A 174 5.94 21.47 -0.89
C ALA A 174 6.40 22.94 -0.96
N GLY A 175 7.67 23.22 -0.63
CA GLY A 175 8.22 24.57 -0.49
C GLY A 175 7.82 25.26 0.83
N LEU A 176 7.23 24.52 1.77
CA LEU A 176 6.87 24.99 3.11
C LEU A 176 8.09 25.03 4.01
N LYS A 177 8.03 25.88 5.04
CA LYS A 177 9.09 25.97 6.05
C LYS A 177 9.06 24.73 6.95
N VAL A 178 10.21 24.07 7.09
CA VAL A 178 10.34 22.95 8.03
C VAL A 178 10.17 23.48 9.47
N ASP A 179 9.28 22.84 10.22
CA ASP A 179 9.02 23.13 11.62
C ASP A 179 9.50 21.94 12.48
N GLU A 180 10.55 22.17 13.25
CA GLU A 180 11.20 21.17 14.11
C GLU A 180 10.27 20.62 15.19
N ASN A 181 9.39 21.47 15.73
CA ASN A 181 8.44 21.06 16.77
C ASN A 181 7.34 20.20 16.16
N LEU A 182 6.81 20.59 15.01
CA LEU A 182 5.87 19.76 14.26
C LEU A 182 6.51 18.41 13.93
N SER A 183 7.75 18.42 13.44
CA SER A 183 8.51 17.22 13.08
C SER A 183 8.68 16.24 14.24
N ARG A 184 9.03 16.71 15.44
CA ARG A 184 9.19 15.84 16.63
C ARG A 184 7.86 15.27 17.15
N ASN A 185 6.76 15.91 16.79
CA ASN A 185 5.41 15.45 17.13
C ASN A 185 4.84 14.46 16.09
N ILE A 186 5.52 14.30 14.95
CA ILE A 186 5.41 13.13 14.08
C ILE A 186 6.25 12.02 14.74
N PRO A 187 5.77 10.81 14.97
CA PRO A 187 4.54 10.38 15.57
C PRO A 187 4.88 9.49 16.80
N ILE A 188 5.64 9.98 17.78
CA ILE A 188 5.85 9.23 19.05
C ILE A 188 4.52 9.06 19.83
N ASN A 189 3.51 9.87 19.54
CA ASN A 189 2.11 9.70 20.00
C ASN A 189 1.12 9.32 18.88
N TYR A 190 1.59 9.17 17.65
CA TYR A 190 0.78 8.85 16.48
C TYR A 190 1.13 7.42 16.05
N HIS A 191 0.81 6.48 16.94
CA HIS A 191 0.74 5.03 16.66
C HIS A 191 0.19 4.79 15.23
N PRO A 192 0.44 3.67 14.54
CA PRO A 192 -0.18 3.31 13.26
C PRO A 192 -1.75 3.33 13.20
N MET A 193 -2.41 3.78 14.27
CA MET A 193 -3.82 4.16 14.35
C MET A 193 -4.11 5.66 14.13
N ALA A 194 -3.11 6.49 13.87
CA ALA A 194 -3.24 7.94 13.89
C ALA A 194 -3.59 8.58 12.54
N SER A 195 -4.42 7.88 11.79
CA SER A 195 -5.35 8.44 10.81
C SER A 195 -6.73 7.80 10.97
N THR A 196 -7.23 7.68 12.21
CA THR A 196 -8.67 7.40 12.40
C THR A 196 -9.56 8.58 12.01
N SER A 197 -8.99 9.75 11.69
CA SER A 197 -9.71 10.98 11.35
C SER A 197 -9.36 11.61 10.00
N GLY A 198 -8.44 11.04 9.23
CA GLY A 198 -8.02 11.56 7.93
C GLY A 198 -8.66 10.83 6.74
N ARG A 199 -8.85 11.52 5.62
CA ARG A 199 -9.40 10.96 4.37
C ARG A 199 -8.26 10.63 3.41
N LEU A 200 -8.17 9.39 2.94
CA LEU A 200 -7.24 9.05 1.86
C LEU A 200 -7.63 9.82 0.58
N VAL A 201 -6.68 10.60 0.04
CA VAL A 201 -6.87 11.42 -1.16
C VAL A 201 -6.21 10.77 -2.37
N GLU A 202 -4.99 10.28 -2.19
CA GLU A 202 -4.19 9.69 -3.26
C GLU A 202 -3.27 8.61 -2.70
N ASP A 203 -3.06 7.56 -3.47
CA ASP A 203 -2.06 6.53 -3.22
C ASP A 203 -1.53 5.98 -4.54
N GLY A 204 -0.28 5.52 -4.52
CA GLY A 204 0.30 4.91 -5.70
C GLY A 204 1.76 4.54 -5.54
N THR A 205 2.34 4.10 -6.65
CA THR A 205 3.77 3.89 -6.82
C THR A 205 4.21 4.70 -8.03
N ALA A 206 5.31 5.43 -7.91
CA ALA A 206 5.85 6.23 -9.00
C ALA A 206 7.36 6.43 -8.86
N SER A 207 8.02 6.66 -9.99
CA SER A 207 9.41 7.15 -9.99
C SER A 207 9.48 8.56 -9.38
N VAL A 208 10.49 8.78 -8.53
CA VAL A 208 10.80 10.10 -7.94
C VAL A 208 11.10 11.17 -9.00
N ASP A 209 11.47 10.75 -10.21
CA ASP A 209 11.76 11.65 -11.32
C ASP A 209 10.50 12.37 -11.81
N VAL A 210 9.32 11.74 -11.69
CA VAL A 210 8.04 12.28 -12.21
C VAL A 210 7.02 12.57 -11.11
N LEU A 211 7.18 12.00 -9.91
CA LEU A 211 6.27 12.23 -8.79
C LEU A 211 6.36 13.68 -8.28
N ASP A 212 5.23 14.36 -8.18
CA ASP A 212 5.12 15.70 -7.62
C ASP A 212 3.96 15.79 -6.64
N LEU A 213 4.28 15.87 -5.35
CA LEU A 213 3.31 16.00 -4.26
C LEU A 213 3.22 17.44 -3.75
N SER A 214 3.83 18.42 -4.45
CA SER A 214 3.87 19.82 -4.01
C SER A 214 2.51 20.53 -4.03
N MET A 215 1.51 19.95 -4.71
CA MET A 215 0.14 20.45 -4.69
C MET A 215 -0.54 20.30 -3.32
N TYR A 216 -0.11 19.35 -2.50
CA TYR A 216 -0.69 19.06 -1.19
C TYR A 216 -0.10 19.96 -0.10
N LYS A 217 -0.38 21.27 -0.13
CA LYS A 217 0.35 22.25 0.69
C LYS A 217 -0.11 22.40 2.14
N SER A 218 -1.32 22.02 2.49
CA SER A 218 -1.84 22.26 3.84
C SER A 218 -2.92 21.24 4.19
N ASN A 219 -2.99 20.86 5.46
CA ASN A 219 -3.88 19.82 5.99
C ASN A 219 -3.69 18.47 5.30
N HIS A 220 -2.45 18.08 5.03
CA HIS A 220 -2.13 16.79 4.43
C HIS A 220 -1.00 16.09 5.19
N ASP A 221 -1.14 14.79 5.40
CA ASP A 221 -0.09 13.87 5.80
C ASP A 221 0.31 13.02 4.59
N ILE A 222 1.59 13.01 4.27
CA ILE A 222 2.16 12.32 3.12
C ILE A 222 3.18 11.32 3.62
N ARG A 223 2.98 10.06 3.26
CA ARG A 223 3.86 8.96 3.64
C ARG A 223 4.50 8.40 2.39
N ILE A 224 5.81 8.24 2.43
CA ILE A 224 6.62 7.74 1.32
C ILE A 224 7.44 6.56 1.83
N VAL A 225 7.37 5.45 1.10
CA VAL A 225 8.08 4.21 1.40
C VAL A 225 8.97 3.84 0.22
N CYS A 226 10.22 3.52 0.51
CA CYS A 226 11.23 3.10 -0.45
C CYS A 226 12.08 1.97 0.16
N GLY A 227 11.67 0.73 -0.03
CA GLY A 227 12.30 -0.43 0.64
C GLY A 227 12.20 -0.28 2.16
N ASP A 228 13.36 -0.29 2.85
CA ASP A 228 13.43 -0.13 4.31
C ASP A 228 13.31 1.33 4.79
N ILE A 229 13.13 2.29 3.87
CA ILE A 229 13.06 3.70 4.20
C ILE A 229 11.59 4.15 4.27
N PHE A 230 11.25 4.83 5.35
CA PHE A 230 9.97 5.47 5.56
C PHE A 230 10.18 6.97 5.82
N VAL A 231 9.40 7.80 5.12
CA VAL A 231 9.36 9.24 5.32
C VAL A 231 7.92 9.68 5.50
N GLU A 232 7.67 10.50 6.51
CA GLU A 232 6.36 11.11 6.78
C GLU A 232 6.49 12.63 6.76
N SER A 233 5.62 13.27 5.98
CA SER A 233 5.57 14.72 5.77
C SER A 233 4.19 15.22 6.15
N VAL A 234 4.10 15.88 7.30
CA VAL A 234 2.85 16.44 7.83
C VAL A 234 2.83 17.94 7.56
N ARG A 235 1.85 18.41 6.79
CA ARG A 235 1.76 19.77 6.29
C ARG A 235 0.55 20.46 6.89
N VAL A 236 0.78 21.51 7.67
CA VAL A 236 -0.27 22.25 8.42
C VAL A 236 -0.01 23.74 8.30
N GLY A 237 -0.98 24.49 7.80
CA GLY A 237 -0.82 25.91 7.49
C GLY A 237 0.32 26.12 6.47
N GLU A 238 1.29 26.96 6.83
CA GLU A 238 2.48 27.28 6.02
C GLU A 238 3.73 26.49 6.44
N LYS A 239 3.55 25.42 7.20
CA LYS A 239 4.64 24.64 7.82
C LYS A 239 4.56 23.18 7.43
N VAL A 240 5.72 22.53 7.44
CA VAL A 240 5.85 21.09 7.27
C VAL A 240 6.68 20.50 8.40
N GLY A 241 6.23 19.40 8.98
CA GLY A 241 7.09 18.53 9.78
C GLY A 241 7.51 17.34 8.94
N VAL A 242 8.75 16.89 9.10
CA VAL A 242 9.28 15.73 8.38
C VAL A 242 9.88 14.74 9.37
N TYR A 243 9.54 13.47 9.22
CA TYR A 243 10.11 12.35 9.96
C TYR A 243 10.71 11.36 8.97
N TYR A 244 11.86 10.80 9.33
CA TYR A 244 12.57 9.79 8.56
C TYR A 244 12.88 8.60 9.47
N ARG A 245 12.70 7.39 8.93
CA ARG A 245 13.12 6.14 9.54
C ARG A 245 13.73 5.20 8.51
N ASN A 246 14.80 4.52 8.89
CA ASN A 246 15.32 3.36 8.20
C ASN A 246 15.15 2.11 9.06
N TYR A 247 14.32 1.16 8.62
CA TYR A 247 14.02 -0.06 9.36
C TYR A 247 15.18 -1.06 9.40
N ALA A 248 16.07 -1.05 8.40
CA ALA A 248 17.24 -1.94 8.37
C ALA A 248 18.29 -1.52 9.41
N THR A 249 18.47 -0.22 9.62
CA THR A 249 19.50 0.32 10.55
C THR A 249 18.94 0.82 11.87
N ASN A 250 17.61 0.87 12.03
CA ASN A 250 16.92 1.56 13.13
C ASN A 250 17.33 3.05 13.27
N GLU A 251 17.77 3.66 12.18
CA GLU A 251 18.12 5.08 12.16
C GLU A 251 16.86 5.93 12.06
N GLU A 252 16.75 6.96 12.91
CA GLU A 252 15.64 7.92 12.91
C GLU A 252 16.16 9.36 12.82
N ALA A 253 15.36 10.26 12.25
CA ALA A 253 15.62 11.68 12.21
C ALA A 253 14.32 12.48 12.12
N PHE A 254 14.38 13.76 12.51
CA PHE A 254 13.26 14.69 12.49
C PHE A 254 13.70 16.01 11.85
N GLY A 255 12.76 16.75 11.26
CA GLY A 255 12.98 18.10 10.78
C GLY A 255 13.96 18.17 9.62
N GLU A 256 14.84 19.16 9.64
CA GLU A 256 15.84 19.36 8.57
C GLU A 256 16.76 18.13 8.42
N ALA A 257 17.11 17.47 9.53
CA ALA A 257 17.91 16.25 9.50
C ALA A 257 17.17 15.07 8.84
N ALA A 258 15.85 15.00 8.99
CA ALA A 258 15.04 14.02 8.27
C ALA A 258 15.02 14.31 6.76
N VAL A 259 14.89 15.59 6.39
CA VAL A 259 14.91 16.03 4.99
C VAL A 259 16.23 15.68 4.32
N GLU A 260 17.37 15.93 4.98
CA GLU A 260 18.69 15.61 4.45
C GLU A 260 18.86 14.10 4.21
N LYS A 261 18.50 13.27 5.19
CA LYS A 261 18.56 11.81 5.04
C LYS A 261 17.61 11.29 3.96
N ALA A 262 16.39 11.82 3.90
CA ALA A 262 15.41 11.47 2.87
C ALA A 262 15.93 11.84 1.48
N ARG A 263 16.50 13.04 1.31
CA ARG A 263 17.13 13.48 0.06
C ARG A 263 18.21 12.52 -0.40
N ASP A 264 19.15 12.19 0.49
CA ASP A 264 20.31 11.38 0.14
C ASP A 264 19.94 9.94 -0.27
N ARG A 265 18.80 9.44 0.22
CA ARG A 265 18.37 8.06 0.00
C ARG A 265 17.32 7.90 -1.07
N ILE A 266 16.36 8.82 -1.15
CA ILE A 266 15.18 8.73 -2.02
C ILE A 266 15.37 9.55 -3.30
N CYS A 267 15.99 10.74 -3.25
CA CYS A 267 16.07 11.64 -4.41
C CYS A 267 17.15 11.25 -5.44
N ARG A 268 17.37 9.95 -5.64
CA ARG A 268 18.28 9.43 -6.66
C ARG A 268 17.48 9.05 -7.91
N LYS A 269 18.04 9.30 -9.10
CA LYS A 269 17.38 8.95 -10.37
C LYS A 269 17.01 7.48 -10.42
N GLY A 270 15.83 7.19 -10.97
CA GLY A 270 15.33 5.82 -11.12
C GLY A 270 14.88 5.14 -9.82
N VAL A 271 14.81 5.87 -8.70
CA VAL A 271 14.17 5.35 -7.49
C VAL A 271 12.66 5.37 -7.67
N GLU A 272 12.03 4.24 -7.39
CA GLU A 272 10.57 4.15 -7.27
C GLU A 272 10.17 4.14 -5.80
N VAL A 273 9.09 4.86 -5.51
CA VAL A 273 8.52 4.94 -4.17
C VAL A 273 7.05 4.62 -4.19
N SER A 274 6.57 3.96 -3.14
CA SER A 274 5.14 3.90 -2.84
C SER A 274 4.79 5.09 -1.93
N TYR A 275 3.65 5.73 -2.16
CA TYR A 275 3.24 6.88 -1.38
C TYR A 275 1.75 6.85 -1.05
N LEU A 276 1.40 7.55 0.04
CA LEU A 276 0.04 7.82 0.48
C LEU A 276 -0.10 9.31 0.75
N VAL A 277 -1.26 9.87 0.42
CA VAL A 277 -1.67 11.25 0.72
C VAL A 277 -2.98 11.21 1.48
N ILE A 278 -2.97 11.74 2.69
CA ILE A 278 -4.09 11.73 3.63
C ILE A 278 -4.45 13.18 3.93
N GLU A 279 -5.69 13.58 3.65
CA GLU A 279 -6.25 14.86 4.07
C GLU A 279 -6.57 14.79 5.56
N LEU A 280 -6.04 15.75 6.33
CA LEU A 280 -6.22 15.87 7.76
C LEU A 280 -7.51 16.64 8.05
N PRO A 281 -8.22 16.33 9.14
CA PRO A 281 -9.37 17.12 9.56
C PRO A 281 -8.91 18.57 9.87
N PRO A 282 -9.79 19.56 9.63
CA PRO A 282 -9.50 20.97 9.92
C PRO A 282 -9.31 21.26 11.42
#